data_AF-A0A969IK56-F1
#
_entry.id   AF-A0A969IK56-F1
#
_cell.length_a   1.000
_cell.length_b   1.000
_cell.length_c   1.000
_cell.angle_alpha   90.00
_cell.angle_beta   90.00
_cell.angle_gamma   90.00
#
_symmetry.space_group_name_H-M   'P 1'
#
loop_
_entity.id
_entity.type
_entity.pdbx_description
1 polymer ?
#
loop_
_entity_poly.entity_id
_entity_poly.type
_entity_poly.pdbx_seq_one_letter_code
_entity_poly.pdbx_strand_id
1 'polypeptide(L)'
;MTSDQSPAGSHLRMMELRIEQQVESIERLKQSGQDTTEAVRRLSLLQHALGEMRVQLGQLSPTELDSKRPDTTRSAPVRALR
;
A
#
# COMPACT_ATOMS: atom_id res chain seq x y z
N MET A 1 -11.44 14.01 6.00
CA MET A 1 -10.64 12.95 6.65
C MET A 1 -11.16 11.59 6.20
N THR A 2 -10.63 11.03 5.11
CA THR A 2 -10.96 9.66 4.64
C THR A 2 -9.79 9.11 3.83
N SER A 3 -8.61 9.00 4.46
CA SER A 3 -7.45 8.33 3.85
C SER A 3 -7.56 6.79 3.91
N ASP A 4 -8.69 6.26 4.42
CA ASP A 4 -8.80 4.89 4.93
C ASP A 4 -9.56 3.90 4.01
N GLN A 5 -9.92 4.33 2.78
CA GLN A 5 -10.58 3.50 1.76
C GLN A 5 -9.84 3.47 0.43
N SER A 6 -8.55 3.84 0.38
CA SER A 6 -7.78 3.67 -0.85
C SER A 6 -7.49 2.17 -1.07
N PRO A 7 -7.54 1.68 -2.33
CA PRO A 7 -7.14 0.30 -2.65
C PRO A 7 -5.76 -0.07 -2.09
N ALA A 8 -4.85 0.91 -2.05
CA ALA A 8 -3.53 0.77 -1.48
C ALA A 8 -3.54 0.58 0.05
N GLY A 9 -4.37 1.34 0.79
CA GLY A 9 -4.53 1.18 2.23
C GLY A 9 -5.13 -0.19 2.60
N SER A 10 -6.13 -0.65 1.85
CA SER A 10 -6.69 -2.00 2.01
C SER A 10 -5.66 -3.09 1.71
N HIS A 11 -4.82 -2.90 0.69
CA HIS A 11 -3.75 -3.83 0.35
C HIS A 11 -2.70 -3.94 1.47
N LEU A 12 -2.27 -2.80 2.05
CA LEU A 12 -1.35 -2.80 3.20
C LEU A 12 -1.92 -3.58 4.39
N ARG A 13 -3.20 -3.35 4.74
CA ARG A 13 -3.88 -4.10 5.81
C ARG A 13 -3.91 -5.61 5.56
N MET A 14 -4.16 -6.02 4.32
CA MET A 14 -4.10 -7.44 3.95
C MET A 14 -2.69 -8.02 4.09
N MET A 15 -1.65 -7.25 3.77
CA MET A 15 -0.26 -7.68 3.94
C MET A 15 0.13 -7.79 5.41
N GLU A 16 -0.32 -6.86 6.25
CA GLU A 16 -0.13 -6.90 7.71
C GLU A 16 -0.69 -8.19 8.30
N LEU A 17 -1.95 -8.52 7.99
CA LEU A 17 -2.59 -9.75 8.46
C LEU A 17 -1.84 -11.01 7.99
N ARG A 18 -1.34 -11.02 6.76
CA ARG A 18 -0.55 -12.16 6.24
C ARG A 18 0.78 -12.30 6.96
N ILE A 19 1.43 -11.19 7.31
CA ILE A 19 2.68 -11.20 8.09
C ILE A 19 2.42 -11.74 9.49
N GLU A 20 1.32 -11.35 10.15
CA GLU A 20 0.92 -11.87 11.46
C GLU A 20 0.71 -13.39 11.41
N GLN A 21 -0.01 -13.89 10.42
CA GLN A 21 -0.21 -15.34 10.23
C GLN A 21 1.10 -16.09 9.97
N GLN A 22 2.05 -15.47 9.27
CA GLN A 22 3.38 -16.06 9.05
C GLN A 22 4.21 -16.11 10.32
N VAL A 23 4.12 -15.11 11.20
CA VAL A 23 4.76 -15.12 12.53
C VAL A 23 4.26 -16.33 13.32
N GLU A 24 2.94 -16.48 13.47
CA GLU A 24 2.34 -17.60 14.21
C GLU A 24 2.71 -18.96 13.61
N SER A 25 2.81 -19.05 12.29
CA SER A 25 3.25 -20.28 11.62
C SER A 25 4.70 -20.59 11.97
N ILE A 26 5.61 -19.61 11.82
CA ILE A 26 7.04 -19.75 12.14
C ILE A 26 7.25 -20.14 13.60
N GLU A 27 6.50 -19.55 14.53
CA GLU A 27 6.57 -19.92 15.95
C GLU A 27 6.18 -21.37 16.19
N ARG A 28 5.10 -21.85 15.56
CA ARG A 28 4.69 -23.26 15.64
C ARG A 28 5.73 -24.21 15.05
N LEU A 29 6.33 -23.86 13.91
CA LEU A 29 7.40 -24.66 13.30
C LEU A 29 8.66 -24.69 14.19
N LYS A 30 9.01 -23.56 14.82
CA LYS A 30 10.11 -23.48 15.77
C LYS A 30 9.86 -24.34 17.01
N GLN A 31 8.64 -24.33 17.54
CA GLN A 31 8.23 -25.17 18.68
C GLN A 31 8.26 -26.67 18.34
N SER A 32 7.99 -27.06 17.10
CA SER A 32 8.10 -28.44 16.64
C SER A 32 9.54 -28.86 16.26
N GLY A 33 10.52 -27.98 16.48
CA GLY A 33 11.94 -28.27 16.24
C GLY A 33 12.34 -28.19 14.77
N GLN A 34 11.53 -27.59 13.90
CA GLN A 34 11.88 -27.39 12.50
C GLN A 34 12.82 -26.20 12.31
N ASP A 35 13.68 -26.30 11.28
CA ASP A 35 14.50 -25.17 10.86
C ASP A 35 13.61 -24.10 10.21
N THR A 36 13.60 -22.92 10.83
CA THR A 36 12.81 -21.76 10.41
C THR A 36 13.68 -20.61 9.92
N THR A 37 14.99 -20.79 9.78
CA THR A 37 15.96 -19.72 9.47
C THR A 37 15.58 -18.97 8.19
N GLU A 38 15.29 -19.69 7.12
CA GLU A 38 14.90 -19.08 5.85
C GLU A 38 13.50 -18.45 5.91
N ALA A 39 12.57 -19.04 6.67
CA ALA A 39 11.24 -18.48 6.85
C ALA A 39 11.28 -17.14 7.60
N VAL A 40 12.09 -17.06 8.67
CA VAL A 40 12.36 -15.83 9.43
C VAL A 40 13.00 -14.78 8.51
N ARG A 41 14.02 -15.16 7.72
CA ARG A 41 14.68 -14.25 6.79
C ARG A 41 13.70 -13.65 5.78
N ARG A 42 12.83 -14.47 5.17
CA ARG A 42 11.79 -14.00 4.25
C ARG A 42 10.78 -13.08 4.92
N LEU A 43 10.36 -13.42 6.14
CA LEU A 43 9.45 -12.58 6.92
C LEU A 43 10.04 -11.19 7.17
N SER A 44 11.31 -11.10 7.56
CA SER A 44 11.98 -9.80 7.75
C SER A 44 12.03 -8.96 6.48
N LEU A 45 12.25 -9.58 5.31
CA LEU A 45 12.20 -8.89 4.02
C LEU A 45 10.79 -8.35 3.71
N LEU A 46 9.75 -9.14 3.98
CA LEU A 46 8.36 -8.72 3.78
C LEU A 46 7.97 -7.54 4.70
N GLN A 47 8.40 -7.58 5.96
CA GLN A 47 8.19 -6.49 6.91
C GLN A 47 8.89 -5.20 6.47
N HIS A 48 10.11 -5.31 5.95
CA HIS A 48 10.84 -4.17 5.42
C HIS A 48 10.13 -3.55 4.21
N ALA A 49 9.77 -4.37 3.22
CA ALA A 49 9.03 -3.91 2.04
C ALA A 49 7.69 -3.25 2.41
N LEU A 50 6.97 -3.80 3.39
CA LEU A 50 5.75 -3.18 3.91
C LEU A 50 6.01 -1.79 4.51
N GLY A 51 7.10 -1.64 5.26
CA GLY A 51 7.56 -0.35 5.77
C GLY A 51 7.83 0.67 4.65
N GLU A 52 8.55 0.27 3.60
CA GLU A 52 8.82 1.13 2.45
C GLU A 52 7.54 1.56 1.73
N MET A 53 6.60 0.64 1.51
CA MET A 53 5.32 0.96 0.87
C MET A 53 4.47 1.94 1.69
N ARG A 54 4.47 1.82 3.02
CA ARG A 54 3.79 2.80 3.89
C ARG A 54 4.39 4.20 3.75
N VAL A 55 5.72 4.32 3.67
CA VAL A 55 6.40 5.59 3.45
C VAL A 55 6.02 6.17 2.09
N GLN A 56 6.09 5.38 1.03
CA GLN A 56 5.72 5.81 -0.32
C GLN A 56 4.28 6.29 -0.39
N LEU A 57 3.34 5.58 0.24
CA LEU A 57 1.93 5.99 0.29
C LEU A 57 1.71 7.25 1.12
N GLY A 58 2.47 7.45 2.21
CA GLY A 58 2.48 8.70 2.96
C GLY A 58 2.99 9.88 2.11
N GLN A 59 4.00 9.65 1.27
CA GLN A 59 4.57 10.63 0.35
C GLN A 59 3.68 10.91 -0.87
N LEU A 60 2.80 9.97 -1.26
CA LEU A 60 1.80 10.13 -2.31
C LEU A 60 0.53 10.89 -1.86
N SER A 61 0.50 11.45 -0.63
CA SER A 61 -0.53 12.43 -0.28
C SER A 61 -0.53 13.56 -1.30
N PRO A 62 -1.70 14.03 -1.77
CA PRO A 62 -1.76 15.10 -2.76
C PRO A 62 -0.97 16.30 -2.24
N THR A 63 0.19 16.58 -2.83
CA THR A 63 0.79 17.90 -2.68
C THR A 63 -0.19 18.92 -3.22
N GLU A 64 -0.32 20.07 -2.56
CA GLU A 64 -1.27 21.16 -2.88
C GLU A 64 -1.27 21.61 -4.37
N LEU A 65 -0.26 21.19 -5.15
CA LEU A 65 -0.15 21.38 -6.59
C LEU A 65 -1.19 20.60 -7.41
N ASP A 66 -1.70 19.45 -6.94
CA ASP A 66 -2.68 18.65 -7.69
C ASP A 66 -4.08 19.28 -7.67
N SER A 67 -4.38 20.10 -6.65
CA SER A 67 -5.62 20.88 -6.56
C SER A 67 -5.67 22.09 -7.49
N LYS A 68 -4.56 22.42 -8.16
CA LYS A 68 -4.45 23.57 -9.09
C LYS A 68 -4.38 23.15 -10.56
N ARG A 69 -4.83 21.96 -10.93
CA ARG A 69 -5.06 21.65 -12.35
C ARG A 69 -6.44 22.21 -12.74
N PRO A 70 -6.53 23.40 -13.37
CA PRO A 70 -7.80 23.85 -13.90
C PRO A 70 -8.28 22.81 -14.91
N ASP A 71 -9.53 22.40 -14.75
CA ASP A 71 -10.21 21.46 -15.60
C ASP A 71 -10.49 22.12 -16.97
N THR A 72 -9.47 22.20 -17.83
CA THR A 72 -9.57 22.88 -19.14
C THR A 72 -10.35 22.07 -20.17
N THR A 73 -11.11 21.05 -19.76
CA THR A 73 -11.83 20.16 -20.68
C THR A 73 -13.34 20.41 -20.73
N ARG A 74 -13.84 21.49 -20.12
CA ARG A 74 -15.28 21.82 -20.17
C ARG A 74 -15.56 23.28 -20.50
N SER A 75 -15.29 23.67 -21.75
CA SER A 75 -16.13 24.58 -22.53
C SER A 75 -15.40 25.03 -23.80
N ALA A 76 -15.53 24.26 -24.87
CA ALA A 76 -15.53 24.86 -26.20
C ALA A 76 -16.99 24.84 -26.68
N PRO A 77 -17.69 25.99 -26.78
CA PRO A 77 -18.95 26.03 -27.48
C PRO A 77 -18.64 25.78 -28.96
N VAL A 78 -19.14 24.66 -29.50
CA VAL A 78 -19.18 24.43 -30.95
C VAL A 78 -20.16 25.46 -31.51
N ARG A 79 -19.64 26.64 -31.82
CA ARG A 79 -20.38 27.72 -32.47
C ARG A 79 -20.48 27.35 -33.94
N ALA A 80 -21.72 27.11 -34.38
CA ALA A 80 -22.12 26.90 -35.75
C ALA A 80 -21.44 27.90 -36.71
N LEU A 81 -20.93 27.39 -37.83
CA LEU A 81 -20.49 28.20 -38.95
C LEU A 81 -20.98 27.55 -40.25
N ARG A 82 -22.05 28.18 -40.76
CA ARG A 82 -22.61 28.24 -42.12
C ARG A 82 -23.03 26.95 -42.84
#